data_AF-A0A4Q3XZQ6-F1
#
_entry.id   AF-A0A4Q3XZQ6-F1
#
_cell.length_a   1.000
_cell.length_b   1.000
_cell.length_c   1.000
_cell.angle_alpha   90.00
_cell.angle_beta   90.00
_cell.angle_gamma   90.00
#
_symmetry.space_group_name_H-M   'P 1'
#
loop_
_entity.id
_entity.type
_entity.pdbx_description
1 polymer ?
#
loop_
_entity_poly.entity_id
_entity_poly.type
_entity_poly.pdbx_seq_one_letter_code
_entity_poly.pdbx_strand_id
1 'polypeptide(L)'
;MADDGVSYPPLDPGLIPEPASSMPPGVSDMGARGTTVRYAREDHTHASKARKERKAVSSGAAASFLMTWVYPTPFGAGVVPIPVGIAEATGTTDSINVQVEGTPTNTQCVFRISRFSQTNVALLGLTILSLVAPGSINVACIALEP
;
A
#
# COMPACT_ATOMS: atom_id res chain seq x y z
N MET A 1 -56.40 -8.80 -7.67
CA MET A 1 -55.73 -9.57 -6.60
C MET A 1 -56.69 -9.59 -5.43
N ALA A 2 -57.13 -10.77 -5.00
CA ALA A 2 -57.97 -10.91 -3.81
C ALA A 2 -57.09 -10.73 -2.58
N ASP A 3 -57.53 -9.87 -1.67
CA ASP A 3 -56.99 -9.71 -0.32
C ASP A 3 -57.18 -11.04 0.45
N ASP A 4 -56.13 -11.59 1.06
CA ASP A 4 -56.17 -12.90 1.73
C ASP A 4 -56.88 -12.85 3.09
N GLY A 5 -57.33 -11.67 3.52
CA GLY A 5 -58.07 -11.47 4.76
C GLY A 5 -57.23 -11.72 6.02
N VAL A 6 -55.92 -11.89 5.87
CA VAL A 6 -55.00 -12.08 6.98
C VAL A 6 -54.64 -10.71 7.55
N SER A 7 -55.19 -10.40 8.72
CA SER A 7 -54.75 -9.24 9.49
C SER A 7 -53.36 -9.51 10.06
N TYR A 8 -52.34 -8.94 9.43
CA TYR A 8 -50.99 -8.95 9.98
C TYR A 8 -50.91 -7.97 11.15
N PRO A 9 -50.26 -8.34 12.27
CA PRO A 9 -50.00 -7.38 13.34
C PRO A 9 -49.20 -6.20 12.78
N PRO A 10 -49.41 -4.97 13.31
CA PRO A 10 -48.61 -3.81 12.92
C PRO A 10 -47.12 -4.13 13.07
N LEU A 11 -46.31 -3.77 12.08
CA LEU A 11 -44.86 -3.85 12.21
C LEU A 11 -44.45 -2.99 13.40
N ASP A 12 -43.71 -3.57 14.35
CA ASP A 12 -43.10 -2.82 15.44
C ASP A 12 -42.06 -1.87 14.85
N PRO A 13 -42.24 -0.53 14.95
CA PRO A 13 -41.28 0.44 14.43
C PRO A 13 -39.88 0.25 15.02
N GLY A 14 -39.77 -0.27 16.25
CA GLY A 14 -38.48 -0.55 16.90
C GLY A 14 -37.71 -1.72 16.30
N LEU A 15 -38.36 -2.54 15.45
CA LEU A 15 -37.72 -3.62 14.69
C LEU A 15 -37.28 -3.19 13.29
N ILE A 16 -37.65 -1.98 12.86
CA ILE A 16 -37.23 -1.43 11.58
C ILE A 16 -35.84 -0.80 11.78
N PRO A 17 -34.80 -1.26 11.07
CA PRO A 17 -33.51 -0.58 11.03
C PRO A 17 -33.66 0.91 10.79
N GLU A 18 -33.02 1.72 11.62
CA GLU A 18 -32.96 3.17 11.43
C GLU A 18 -31.94 3.55 10.35
N PRO A 19 -32.03 4.74 9.72
CA PRO A 19 -31.03 5.23 8.80
C PRO A 19 -29.65 5.40 9.44
N ALA A 20 -28.62 5.24 8.64
CA ALA A 20 -27.30 5.78 8.94
C ALA A 20 -27.38 7.31 9.16
N SER A 21 -26.93 7.76 10.31
CA SER A 21 -26.70 9.15 10.73
C SER A 21 -25.35 9.71 10.26
N SER A 22 -24.45 8.87 9.75
CA SER A 22 -23.15 9.27 9.22
C SER A 22 -22.72 8.41 8.04
N MET A 23 -21.86 8.98 7.20
CA MET A 23 -21.25 8.23 6.11
C MET A 23 -20.20 7.26 6.69
N PRO A 24 -20.18 5.99 6.26
CA PRO A 24 -19.18 5.03 6.72
C PRO A 24 -17.75 5.49 6.39
N PRO A 25 -16.75 5.12 7.21
CA PRO A 25 -15.37 5.44 6.89
C PRO A 25 -14.98 4.88 5.51
N GLY A 26 -14.39 5.73 4.68
CA GLY A 26 -14.21 5.44 3.25
C GLY A 26 -13.47 4.13 2.95
N VAL A 27 -12.20 4.02 3.37
CA VAL A 27 -11.33 2.86 3.06
C VAL A 27 -10.43 2.48 4.24
N SER A 28 -10.19 1.19 4.43
CA SER A 28 -9.17 0.66 5.36
C SER A 28 -8.42 -0.52 4.73
N ASP A 29 -7.16 -0.75 5.09
CA ASP A 29 -6.36 -1.84 4.49
C ASP A 29 -6.88 -3.25 4.84
N MET A 30 -7.71 -3.36 5.88
CA MET A 30 -8.29 -4.63 6.34
C MET A 30 -9.74 -4.84 5.89
N GLY A 31 -10.50 -3.77 5.60
CA GLY A 31 -11.94 -3.84 5.45
C GLY A 31 -12.63 -4.33 6.73
N ALA A 32 -13.84 -3.87 7.02
CA ALA A 32 -14.59 -4.40 8.15
C ALA A 32 -16.07 -4.40 7.84
N ARG A 33 -16.73 -5.53 8.12
CA ARG A 33 -18.18 -5.58 8.16
C ARG A 33 -18.61 -4.87 9.44
N GLY A 34 -19.35 -3.79 9.28
CA GLY A 34 -19.96 -3.08 10.40
C GLY A 34 -20.87 -3.98 11.24
N THR A 35 -21.06 -3.66 12.51
CA THR A 35 -21.89 -4.37 13.48
C THR A 35 -23.23 -3.69 13.75
N THR A 36 -23.43 -2.46 13.26
CA THR A 36 -24.68 -1.71 13.44
C THR A 36 -25.89 -2.36 12.75
N VAL A 37 -27.05 -2.23 13.40
CA VAL A 37 -28.37 -2.69 12.92
C VAL A 37 -29.07 -1.67 12.03
N ARG A 38 -28.47 -0.50 11.78
CA ARG A 38 -28.98 0.53 10.88
C ARG A 38 -28.94 0.08 9.41
N TYR A 39 -29.85 0.59 8.58
CA TYR A 39 -29.75 0.38 7.13
C TYR A 39 -28.60 1.25 6.58
N ALA A 40 -27.76 0.64 5.74
CA ALA A 40 -26.39 1.08 5.43
C ALA A 40 -25.50 1.18 6.69
N ARG A 41 -24.63 0.18 6.88
CA ARG A 41 -23.85 0.04 8.13
C ARG A 41 -22.88 1.20 8.31
N GLU A 42 -23.16 2.14 9.19
CA GLU A 42 -22.29 3.30 9.47
C GLU A 42 -20.85 2.93 9.84
N ASP A 43 -20.61 1.74 10.36
CA ASP A 43 -19.31 1.26 10.82
C ASP A 43 -18.66 0.26 9.85
N HIS A 44 -19.17 0.11 8.62
CA HIS A 44 -18.45 -0.66 7.60
C HIS A 44 -17.33 0.15 6.96
N THR A 45 -16.28 -0.52 6.51
CA THR A 45 -15.22 0.11 5.71
C THR A 45 -15.00 -0.67 4.42
N HIS A 46 -14.62 0.03 3.35
CA HIS A 46 -14.21 -0.63 2.12
C HIS A 46 -12.75 -1.08 2.24
N ALA A 47 -12.43 -2.29 1.79
CA ALA A 47 -11.05 -2.72 1.74
C ALA A 47 -10.28 -1.87 0.71
N SER A 48 -9.29 -1.14 1.19
CA SER A 48 -8.16 -0.71 0.40
C SER A 48 -7.49 -1.99 -0.09
N LYS A 49 -7.72 -2.34 -1.36
CA LYS A 49 -7.00 -3.44 -2.05
C LYS A 49 -5.51 -3.14 -2.26
N ALA A 50 -5.05 -2.03 -1.71
CA ALA A 50 -3.67 -1.61 -1.74
C ALA A 50 -3.01 -1.89 -0.39
N ARG A 51 -1.72 -2.20 -0.42
CA ARG A 51 -0.82 -2.07 0.73
C ARG A 51 0.04 -0.86 0.47
N LYS A 52 0.26 -0.03 1.49
CA LYS A 52 1.02 1.21 1.36
C LYS A 52 1.94 1.36 2.56
N GLU A 53 3.21 1.67 2.32
CA GLU A 53 4.17 1.94 3.39
C GLU A 53 5.26 2.88 2.87
N ARG A 54 5.80 3.72 3.75
CA ARG A 54 7.04 4.46 3.46
C ARG A 54 8.18 3.80 4.22
N LYS A 55 9.09 3.14 3.51
CA LYS A 55 10.26 2.46 4.08
C LYS A 55 11.49 3.35 3.99
N ALA A 56 12.04 3.72 5.14
CA ALA A 56 13.37 4.30 5.20
C ALA A 56 14.42 3.19 5.02
N VAL A 57 15.37 3.40 4.12
CA VAL A 57 16.48 2.49 3.86
C VAL A 57 17.78 3.27 3.87
N SER A 58 18.72 2.78 4.67
CA SER A 58 20.08 3.29 4.67
C SER A 58 20.80 2.72 3.45
N SER A 59 21.08 3.56 2.44
CA SER A 59 21.99 3.15 1.37
C SER A 59 23.40 3.19 1.97
N GLY A 60 24.04 2.02 2.08
CA GLY A 60 25.48 1.95 2.30
C GLY A 60 26.25 2.59 1.13
N ALA A 61 27.57 2.42 1.09
CA ALA A 61 28.38 2.91 -0.04
C ALA A 61 28.10 2.17 -1.37
N ALA A 62 27.22 1.17 -1.37
CA ALA A 62 26.86 0.40 -2.56
C ALA A 62 25.90 1.19 -3.47
N ALA A 63 26.26 1.32 -4.74
CA ALA A 63 25.44 1.95 -5.77
C ALA A 63 24.16 1.16 -6.11
N SER A 64 24.07 -0.11 -5.72
CA SER A 64 22.86 -0.93 -5.89
C SER A 64 22.71 -1.91 -4.72
N PHE A 65 21.49 -2.07 -4.23
CA PHE A 65 21.18 -2.99 -3.13
C PHE A 65 19.72 -3.46 -3.17
N LEU A 66 19.42 -4.51 -2.42
CA LEU A 66 18.07 -5.07 -2.31
C LEU A 66 17.37 -4.58 -1.04
N MET A 67 16.09 -4.26 -1.16
CA MET A 67 15.18 -3.98 -0.05
C MET A 67 14.01 -4.96 -0.10
N THR A 68 13.83 -5.74 0.97
CA THR A 68 12.62 -6.54 1.16
C THR A 68 11.55 -5.70 1.83
N TRP A 69 10.36 -5.65 1.23
CA TRP A 69 9.17 -5.08 1.82
C TRP A 69 8.18 -6.20 2.16
N VAL A 70 8.00 -6.44 3.45
CA VAL A 70 6.95 -7.31 3.99
C VAL A 70 5.68 -6.48 4.12
N TYR A 71 4.59 -6.95 3.52
CA TYR A 71 3.33 -6.22 3.57
C TYR A 71 2.80 -6.16 5.01
N PRO A 72 2.30 -4.99 5.48
CA PRO A 72 1.66 -4.89 6.79
C PRO A 72 0.50 -5.88 6.97
N THR A 73 -0.17 -6.21 5.86
CA THR A 73 -1.19 -7.24 5.78
C THR A 73 -0.95 -8.09 4.54
N PRO A 74 -0.80 -9.42 4.66
CA PRO A 74 -0.68 -10.30 3.51
C PRO A 74 -1.88 -10.20 2.56
N PHE A 75 -1.63 -10.47 1.28
CA PHE A 75 -2.68 -10.78 0.32
C PHE A 75 -3.18 -12.21 0.52
N GLY A 76 -4.35 -12.51 -0.05
CA GLY A 76 -4.90 -13.87 -0.08
C GLY A 76 -3.91 -14.89 -0.66
N ALA A 77 -4.02 -16.15 -0.23
CA ALA A 77 -3.19 -17.22 -0.76
C ALA A 77 -3.36 -17.34 -2.28
N GLY A 78 -2.26 -17.46 -3.02
CA GLY A 78 -2.25 -17.55 -4.49
C GLY A 78 -2.30 -16.20 -5.21
N VAL A 79 -2.45 -15.08 -4.50
CA VAL A 79 -2.38 -13.75 -5.11
C VAL A 79 -0.93 -13.35 -5.36
N VAL A 80 -0.62 -12.96 -6.60
CA VAL A 80 0.63 -12.32 -6.98
C VAL A 80 0.37 -10.82 -7.15
N PRO A 81 0.76 -9.97 -6.18
CA PRO A 81 0.45 -8.54 -6.24
C PRO A 81 1.30 -7.82 -7.29
N ILE A 82 0.86 -6.62 -7.65
CA ILE A 82 1.59 -5.68 -8.52
C ILE A 82 2.25 -4.61 -7.63
N PRO A 83 3.52 -4.77 -7.24
CA PRO A 83 4.23 -3.78 -6.44
C PRO A 83 4.80 -2.64 -7.29
N VAL A 84 4.76 -1.44 -6.74
CA VAL A 84 5.38 -0.23 -7.24
C VAL A 84 6.15 0.41 -6.09
N GLY A 85 7.39 0.80 -6.36
CA GLY A 85 8.23 1.51 -5.42
C GLY A 85 8.71 2.82 -6.04
N ILE A 86 8.60 3.91 -5.30
CA ILE A 86 9.13 5.22 -5.69
C ILE A 86 10.12 5.66 -4.61
N ALA A 87 11.37 5.90 -4.99
CA ALA A 87 12.40 6.34 -4.07
C ALA A 87 12.53 7.87 -4.06
N GLU A 88 12.79 8.40 -2.88
CA GLU A 88 13.12 9.79 -2.64
C GLU A 88 14.37 9.84 -1.76
N ALA A 89 15.37 10.61 -2.17
CA ALA A 89 16.54 10.88 -1.35
C ALA A 89 16.57 12.38 -1.00
N THR A 90 16.83 12.67 0.28
CA THR A 90 16.93 14.03 0.78
C THR A 90 18.37 14.49 0.79
N GLY A 91 18.61 15.73 0.34
CA GLY A 91 19.94 16.35 0.40
C GLY A 91 20.93 15.86 -0.66
N THR A 92 20.47 15.22 -1.74
CA THR A 92 21.30 14.76 -2.86
C THR A 92 20.59 15.00 -4.19
N THR A 93 21.37 15.15 -5.27
CA THR A 93 20.89 15.22 -6.67
C THR A 93 20.99 13.88 -7.39
N ASP A 94 21.22 12.80 -6.66
CA ASP A 94 21.39 11.48 -7.24
C ASP A 94 20.12 10.96 -7.89
N SER A 95 20.29 10.28 -9.01
CA SER A 95 19.18 9.59 -9.70
C SER A 95 19.01 8.20 -9.10
N ILE A 96 17.77 7.84 -8.75
CA ILE A 96 17.47 6.55 -8.13
C ILE A 96 16.47 5.80 -8.99
N ASN A 97 16.79 4.56 -9.30
CA ASN A 97 15.92 3.61 -9.97
C ASN A 97 15.46 2.55 -8.96
N VAL A 98 14.17 2.27 -8.93
CA VAL A 98 13.57 1.21 -8.12
C VAL A 98 12.93 0.20 -9.07
N GLN A 99 13.36 -1.05 -8.96
CA GLN A 99 12.85 -2.14 -9.78
C GLN A 99 12.37 -3.27 -8.89
N VAL A 100 11.30 -3.95 -9.31
CA VAL A 100 10.86 -5.17 -8.64
C VAL A 100 11.87 -6.28 -8.96
N GLU A 101 12.36 -6.95 -7.93
CA GLU A 101 13.30 -8.05 -8.06
C GLU A 101 12.57 -9.39 -7.89
N GLY A 102 12.59 -10.22 -8.92
CA GLY A 102 11.92 -11.52 -8.92
C GLY A 102 10.39 -11.41 -8.88
N THR A 103 9.74 -12.52 -8.54
CA THR A 103 8.27 -12.61 -8.46
C THR A 103 7.81 -12.27 -7.05
N PRO A 104 6.93 -11.27 -6.88
CA PRO A 104 6.29 -10.97 -5.59
C PRO A 104 5.54 -12.18 -5.05
N THR A 105 5.53 -12.31 -3.72
CA THR A 105 4.71 -13.30 -3.02
C THR A 105 3.49 -12.61 -2.41
N ASN A 106 2.55 -13.37 -1.84
CA ASN A 106 1.41 -12.79 -1.15
C ASN A 106 1.78 -12.11 0.18
N THR A 107 3.00 -12.28 0.70
CA THR A 107 3.46 -11.70 1.97
C THR A 107 4.50 -10.61 1.82
N GLN A 108 5.25 -10.59 0.72
CA GLN A 108 6.33 -9.64 0.49
C GLN A 108 6.72 -9.49 -0.98
N CYS A 109 7.39 -8.38 -1.29
CA CYS A 109 8.20 -8.22 -2.51
C CYS A 109 9.61 -7.76 -2.18
N VAL A 110 10.50 -7.89 -3.16
CA VAL A 110 11.86 -7.35 -3.11
C VAL A 110 11.99 -6.27 -4.16
N PHE A 111 12.62 -5.16 -3.78
CA PHE A 111 13.00 -4.11 -4.71
C PHE A 111 14.52 -4.05 -4.83
N ARG A 112 15.02 -3.91 -6.05
CA ARG A 112 16.38 -3.47 -6.33
C ARG A 112 16.39 -1.96 -6.43
N ILE A 113 17.18 -1.32 -5.57
CA ILE A 113 17.37 0.12 -5.54
C ILE A 113 18.75 0.41 -6.08
N SER A 114 18.82 1.15 -7.19
CA SER A 114 20.07 1.55 -7.83
C SER A 114 20.19 3.06 -7.83
N ARG A 115 21.29 3.59 -7.27
CA ARG A 115 21.56 5.01 -7.10
C ARG A 115 22.76 5.40 -7.95
N PHE A 116 22.59 6.44 -8.74
CA PHE A 116 23.58 6.97 -9.65
C PHE A 116 23.87 8.41 -9.26
N SER A 117 25.12 8.70 -8.91
CA SER A 117 25.48 10.09 -8.62
C SER A 117 25.62 10.88 -9.92
N GLN A 118 25.01 12.06 -9.96
CA GLN A 118 25.20 13.00 -11.06
C GLN A 118 26.51 13.78 -10.93
N THR A 119 27.17 13.71 -9.77
CA THR A 119 28.43 14.41 -9.52
C THR A 119 29.60 13.56 -10.02
N ASN A 120 29.99 13.77 -11.28
CA ASN A 120 31.20 13.16 -11.84
C ASN A 120 32.44 13.89 -11.31
N VAL A 121 33.25 13.23 -10.48
CA VAL A 121 34.58 13.72 -10.14
C VAL A 121 35.57 13.15 -11.16
N ALA A 122 36.05 13.99 -12.07
CA ALA A 122 37.16 13.63 -12.95
C ALA A 122 38.45 13.61 -12.13
N LEU A 123 38.83 12.43 -11.64
CA LEU A 123 40.18 12.22 -11.10
C LEU A 123 41.14 12.24 -12.29
N LEU A 124 42.19 13.06 -12.21
CA LEU A 124 43.20 13.30 -13.24
C LEU A 124 43.69 12.00 -13.89
N GLY A 125 42.98 11.58 -14.94
CA GLY A 125 43.43 10.69 -16.00
C GLY A 125 43.43 9.17 -15.76
N LEU A 126 42.32 8.50 -15.40
CA LEU A 126 41.91 7.22 -16.07
C LEU A 126 40.71 6.42 -15.48
N THR A 127 40.01 6.85 -14.43
CA THR A 127 38.78 6.14 -14.01
C THR A 127 37.75 7.10 -13.45
N ILE A 128 36.54 7.14 -14.04
CA ILE A 128 35.37 7.79 -13.41
C ILE A 128 34.97 6.89 -12.24
N LEU A 129 35.32 7.29 -11.02
CA LEU A 129 34.83 6.64 -9.81
C LEU A 129 33.58 7.39 -9.35
N SER A 130 32.39 6.81 -9.58
CA SER A 130 31.15 7.36 -9.03
C SER A 130 31.06 6.98 -7.55
N LEU A 131 31.53 7.85 -6.66
CA LEU A 131 31.36 7.66 -5.22
C LEU A 131 29.97 8.15 -4.81
N VAL A 132 29.09 7.22 -4.46
CA VAL A 132 27.79 7.54 -3.88
C VAL A 132 27.98 7.68 -2.36
N ALA A 133 27.86 8.91 -1.84
CA ALA A 133 27.93 9.12 -0.40
C ALA A 133 26.77 8.39 0.31
N PRO A 134 27.01 7.75 1.46
CA PRO A 134 25.95 7.16 2.25
C PRO A 134 24.83 8.17 2.51
N GLY A 135 23.59 7.70 2.47
CA GLY A 135 22.42 8.56 2.60
C GLY A 135 21.18 7.76 2.98
N SER A 136 20.17 8.47 3.48
CA SER A 136 18.85 7.88 3.74
C SER A 136 18.00 8.02 2.49
N ILE A 137 17.43 6.90 2.03
CA ILE A 137 16.46 6.85 0.94
C ILE A 137 15.12 6.44 1.54
N ASN A 138 14.07 7.18 1.23
CA ASN A 138 12.72 6.78 1.57
C ASN A 138 12.06 6.18 0.34
N VAL A 139 11.54 4.95 0.45
CA VAL A 139 10.80 4.29 -0.62
C VAL A 139 9.32 4.27 -0.27
N ALA A 140 8.52 5.02 -1.03
CA ALA A 140 7.08 4.90 -1.03
C ALA A 140 6.69 3.61 -1.76
N CYS A 141 6.25 2.62 -1.01
CA CYS A 141 5.91 1.29 -1.48
C CYS A 141 4.39 1.17 -1.58
N ILE A 142 3.91 0.68 -2.73
CA ILE A 142 2.50 0.38 -2.98
C ILE A 142 2.42 -1.02 -3.58
N ALA A 143 1.49 -1.86 -3.14
CA ALA A 143 1.18 -3.14 -3.79
C ALA A 143 -0.33 -3.27 -3.97
N LEU A 144 -0.76 -3.72 -5.15
CA LEU A 144 -2.16 -3.89 -5.52
C LEU A 144 -2.45 -5.35 -5.85
N GLU A 145 -3.68 -5.79 -5.59
CA GLU A 145 -4.21 -7.00 -6.25
C GLU A 145 -4.26 -6.77 -7.78
N PRO A 146 -3.93 -7.79 -8.60
CA PRO A 146 -4.02 -7.71 -10.06
C PRO A 146 -5.44 -7.53 -10.58
#